data_AF-A0AA36IWM2-F1
#
_entry.id   AF-A0AA36IWM2-F1
#
_cell.length_a   1.000
_cell.length_b   1.000
_cell.length_c   1.000
_cell.angle_alpha   90.00
_cell.angle_beta   90.00
_cell.angle_gamma   90.00
#
_symmetry.space_group_name_H-M   'P 1'
#
loop_
_entity.id
_entity.type
_entity.pdbx_description
1 polymer ?
#
loop_
_entity_poly.entity_id
_entity_poly.type
_entity_poly.pdbx_seq_one_letter_code
_entity_poly.pdbx_strand_id
1 'polypeptide(L)'
;MPAVLVERGKSSAESWKTFTPPVDPSRCQARTWNAGRGGQCSLRPCSEHRLCQTHERQLCSARGLTHGFVTGPIPAEKLSEFEVFALKDCSSGLKRASEASPEAKEKAKARRLQLLRSIAFAQSGVKLKVGKPEEPRLQRARGSPRLQPKEPRLQRVRGSPRLRRAGEASTSSSSDSSSDSEDAVKAPTPHLKEPPGTEQTQPLLVALESLRSTDAWPFARLFGRCPEMRGTSEKTAEHLRFLRAFS
;
A
#
# COMPACT_ATOMS: atom_id res chain seq x y z
N MET A 1 25.51 18.58 27.83
CA MET A 1 24.62 18.24 26.70
C MET A 1 24.64 16.73 26.53
N PRO A 2 23.62 15.99 27.00
CA PRO A 2 23.60 14.54 26.86
C PRO A 2 23.40 14.16 25.39
N ALA A 3 24.29 13.31 24.87
CA ALA A 3 24.18 12.72 23.55
C ALA A 3 22.97 11.79 23.52
N VAL A 4 21.97 12.14 22.70
CA VAL A 4 20.80 11.28 22.45
C VAL A 4 21.28 10.15 21.56
N LEU A 5 21.57 8.99 22.16
CA LEU A 5 21.80 7.75 21.44
C LEU A 5 20.49 7.37 20.74
N VAL A 6 20.41 7.70 19.44
CA VAL A 6 19.35 7.19 18.56
C VAL A 6 19.62 5.71 18.39
N GLU A 7 18.82 4.87 19.04
CA GLU A 7 18.92 3.42 18.96
C GLU A 7 18.63 2.94 17.52
N ARG A 8 19.68 2.92 16.69
CA ARG A 8 19.72 2.24 15.40
C ARG A 8 19.85 0.74 15.66
N GLY A 9 18.72 0.03 15.75
CA GLY A 9 18.82 -1.40 16.00
C GLY A 9 17.54 -2.21 15.89
N LYS A 10 16.47 -1.70 15.28
CA LYS A 10 15.32 -2.56 14.97
C LYS A 10 15.62 -3.28 13.66
N SER A 11 15.95 -4.57 13.76
CA SER A 11 16.29 -5.44 12.64
C SER A 11 15.28 -5.31 11.51
N SER A 12 15.76 -5.24 10.27
CA SER A 12 14.95 -5.11 9.05
C SER A 12 13.85 -6.18 8.92
N ALA A 13 13.99 -7.31 9.63
CA ALA A 13 12.99 -8.38 9.70
C ALA A 13 11.63 -7.93 10.26
N GLU A 14 11.56 -6.83 11.02
CA GLU A 14 10.29 -6.32 11.56
C GLU A 14 9.78 -5.03 10.89
N SER A 15 10.55 -4.40 9.99
CA SER A 15 10.16 -3.11 9.40
C SER A 15 8.86 -3.23 8.59
N TRP A 16 8.62 -4.37 7.94
CA TRP A 16 7.38 -4.64 7.19
C TRP A 16 6.11 -4.60 8.04
N LYS A 17 6.20 -4.86 9.36
CA LYS A 17 5.04 -4.80 10.27
C LYS A 17 4.50 -3.37 10.40
N THR A 18 5.35 -2.35 10.23
CA THR A 18 4.93 -0.93 10.27
C THR A 18 4.02 -0.55 9.09
N PHE A 19 4.13 -1.27 7.98
CA PHE A 19 3.30 -1.12 6.78
C PHE A 19 2.13 -2.11 6.74
N THR A 20 1.81 -2.74 7.87
CA THR A 20 0.73 -3.72 7.99
C THR A 20 -0.40 -3.12 8.83
N PRO A 21 -1.56 -2.78 8.22
CA PRO A 21 -2.70 -2.29 8.99
C PRO A 21 -3.30 -3.42 9.86
N PRO A 22 -4.21 -3.08 10.80
CA PRO A 22 -5.03 -4.07 11.48
C PRO A 22 -5.73 -4.98 10.47
N VAL A 23 -5.57 -6.29 10.63
CA VAL A 23 -6.06 -7.29 9.67
C VAL A 23 -7.47 -7.70 10.03
N ASP A 24 -8.40 -7.52 9.09
CA ASP A 24 -9.78 -7.99 9.21
C ASP A 24 -9.93 -9.34 8.49
N PRO A 25 -10.25 -10.44 9.21
CA PRO A 25 -10.40 -11.75 8.60
C PRO A 25 -11.60 -11.86 7.66
N SER A 26 -12.57 -10.93 7.73
CA SER A 26 -13.74 -10.89 6.84
C SER A 26 -13.46 -10.31 5.45
N ARG A 27 -12.24 -9.80 5.23
CA ARG A 27 -11.79 -9.16 3.99
C ARG A 27 -10.69 -9.95 3.32
N CYS A 28 -10.46 -9.66 2.05
CA CYS A 28 -9.37 -10.22 1.27
C CYS A 28 -8.01 -10.01 1.97
N GLN A 29 -7.21 -11.06 2.13
CA GLN A 29 -5.90 -11.03 2.80
C GLN A 29 -4.76 -10.52 1.90
N ALA A 30 -5.05 -10.05 0.69
CA ALA A 30 -4.05 -9.40 -0.16
C ALA A 30 -3.73 -7.99 0.34
N ARG A 31 -2.44 -7.66 0.30
CA ARG A 31 -1.94 -6.31 0.60
C ARG A 31 -2.16 -5.38 -0.59
N THR A 32 -2.51 -4.13 -0.31
CA THR A 32 -2.63 -3.06 -1.30
C THR A 32 -1.64 -1.94 -0.99
N TRP A 33 -1.36 -1.09 -1.98
CA TRP A 33 -0.40 0.01 -1.83
C TRP A 33 -0.85 1.07 -0.80
N ASN A 34 -2.12 1.52 -0.89
CA ASN A 34 -2.72 2.51 0.01
C ASN A 34 -1.82 3.75 0.25
N ALA A 35 -1.40 4.40 -0.84
CA ALA A 35 -0.47 5.54 -0.79
C ALA A 35 0.80 5.25 0.03
N GLY A 36 1.45 4.11 -0.23
CA GLY A 36 2.71 3.73 0.42
C GLY A 36 2.64 3.51 1.93
N ARG A 37 1.44 3.36 2.49
CA ARG A 37 1.25 2.97 3.92
C ARG A 37 0.97 1.49 4.09
N GLY A 38 0.64 0.82 3.00
CA GLY A 38 0.11 -0.54 3.03
C GLY A 38 -1.37 -0.51 3.43
N GLY A 39 -2.15 -1.39 2.79
CA GLY A 39 -3.57 -1.54 3.03
C GLY A 39 -3.98 -3.01 2.93
N GLN A 40 -5.15 -3.32 3.46
CA GLN A 40 -5.84 -4.56 3.17
C GLN A 40 -6.86 -4.31 2.06
N CYS A 41 -6.97 -5.21 1.09
CA CYS A 41 -8.01 -5.12 0.08
C CYS A 41 -9.41 -5.11 0.74
N SER A 42 -10.26 -4.15 0.38
CA SER A 42 -11.60 -3.97 0.96
C SER A 42 -12.65 -4.95 0.44
N LEU A 43 -12.30 -5.75 -0.57
CA LEU A 43 -13.22 -6.71 -1.17
C LEU A 43 -13.40 -7.94 -0.28
N ARG A 44 -14.61 -8.50 -0.32
CA ARG A 44 -14.93 -9.75 0.38
C ARG A 44 -14.13 -10.92 -0.23
N PRO A 45 -13.59 -11.83 0.59
CA PRO A 45 -12.89 -13.00 0.08
C PRO A 45 -13.86 -14.00 -0.55
N CYS A 46 -13.37 -14.71 -1.57
CA CYS A 46 -13.95 -15.96 -2.03
C CYS A 46 -13.69 -17.04 -0.96
N SER A 47 -14.64 -17.94 -0.76
CA SER A 47 -14.75 -18.83 0.40
C SER A 47 -13.51 -19.71 0.66
N GLU A 48 -12.72 -20.05 -0.35
CA GLU A 48 -11.68 -21.06 -0.22
C GLU A 48 -10.29 -20.48 0.09
N HIS A 49 -9.94 -19.33 -0.50
CA HIS A 49 -8.55 -18.83 -0.47
C HIS A 49 -8.33 -17.57 0.37
N ARG A 50 -9.35 -17.08 1.08
CA ARG A 50 -9.28 -15.82 1.87
C ARG A 50 -8.85 -14.60 1.03
N LEU A 51 -8.92 -14.71 -0.29
CA LEU A 51 -8.62 -13.68 -1.28
C LEU A 51 -9.88 -13.38 -2.08
N CYS A 52 -10.05 -12.16 -2.56
CA CYS A 52 -11.11 -11.88 -3.53
C CYS A 52 -10.74 -12.43 -4.92
N GLN A 53 -11.73 -12.62 -5.79
CA GLN A 53 -11.58 -13.18 -7.13
C GLN A 53 -10.46 -12.52 -7.97
N THR A 54 -10.24 -11.22 -7.80
CA THR A 54 -9.16 -10.51 -8.51
C THR A 54 -7.78 -10.92 -8.00
N HIS A 55 -7.59 -10.99 -6.69
CA HIS A 55 -6.30 -11.36 -6.10
C HIS A 55 -6.04 -12.87 -6.18
N GLU A 56 -7.08 -13.69 -6.23
CA GLU A 56 -6.99 -15.12 -6.55
C GLU A 56 -6.45 -15.33 -7.97
N ARG A 57 -6.98 -14.63 -8.98
CA ARG A 57 -6.43 -14.66 -10.34
C ARG A 57 -4.99 -14.17 -10.42
N GLN A 58 -4.62 -13.16 -9.63
CA GLN A 58 -3.24 -12.70 -9.53
C GLN A 58 -2.33 -13.75 -8.89
N LEU A 59 -2.79 -14.42 -7.83
CA LEU A 59 -2.04 -15.49 -7.18
C LEU A 59 -1.76 -16.65 -8.15
N CYS A 60 -2.72 -17.00 -9.00
CA CYS A 60 -2.56 -18.02 -10.05
C CYS A 60 -1.70 -17.56 -11.24
N SER A 61 -1.38 -16.27 -11.34
CA SER A 61 -0.50 -15.75 -12.40
C SER A 61 0.96 -16.07 -12.08
N ALA A 62 1.81 -16.14 -13.11
CA ALA A 62 3.25 -16.38 -12.94
C ALA A 62 3.97 -15.34 -12.04
N ARG A 63 3.37 -14.17 -11.84
CA ARG A 63 3.93 -13.09 -11.00
C ARG A 63 3.46 -13.15 -9.53
N GLY A 64 2.41 -13.91 -9.23
CA GLY A 64 1.79 -13.95 -7.91
C GLY A 64 1.17 -12.62 -7.46
N LEU A 65 1.01 -12.43 -6.14
CA LEU A 65 0.49 -11.19 -5.55
C LEU A 65 1.56 -10.10 -5.56
N THR A 66 1.29 -8.99 -6.27
CA THR A 66 2.22 -7.85 -6.43
C THR A 66 2.79 -7.30 -5.12
N HIS A 67 2.00 -7.33 -4.03
CA HIS A 67 2.38 -6.79 -2.72
C HIS A 67 2.41 -7.86 -1.61
N GLY A 68 2.20 -9.13 -1.96
CA GLY A 68 2.10 -10.23 -1.03
C GLY A 68 0.83 -10.22 -0.15
N PHE A 69 0.85 -11.06 0.88
CA PHE A 69 -0.22 -11.17 1.87
C PHE A 69 -0.04 -10.14 2.99
N VAL A 70 -1.14 -9.77 3.65
CA VAL A 70 -1.11 -8.86 4.81
C VAL A 70 -0.49 -9.53 6.04
N THR A 71 -0.65 -10.84 6.20
CA THR A 71 -0.10 -11.63 7.32
C THR A 71 1.36 -12.06 7.11
N GLY A 72 1.87 -11.97 5.88
CA GLY A 72 3.22 -12.39 5.50
C GLY A 72 4.19 -11.23 5.30
N PRO A 73 5.49 -11.53 5.17
CA PRO A 73 6.51 -10.53 4.88
C PRO A 73 6.24 -9.85 3.53
N ILE A 74 6.54 -8.54 3.47
CA ILE A 74 6.48 -7.79 2.21
C ILE A 74 7.71 -8.18 1.36
N PRO A 75 7.55 -8.48 0.06
CA PRO A 75 8.68 -8.73 -0.83
C PRO A 75 9.72 -7.60 -0.75
N ALA A 76 11.01 -7.93 -0.68
CA ALA A 76 12.09 -6.96 -0.42
C ALA A 76 12.09 -5.78 -1.41
N GLU A 77 11.84 -6.05 -2.68
CA GLU A 77 11.71 -5.03 -3.73
C GLU A 77 10.63 -4.00 -3.37
N LYS A 78 9.42 -4.46 -3.00
CA LYS A 78 8.32 -3.58 -2.64
C LYS A 78 8.50 -2.91 -1.28
N LEU A 79 9.17 -3.56 -0.34
CA LEU A 79 9.45 -2.99 0.97
C LEU A 79 10.27 -1.69 0.85
N SER A 80 11.28 -1.67 -0.02
CA SER A 80 12.06 -0.45 -0.29
C SER A 80 11.20 0.69 -0.85
N GLU A 81 10.24 0.39 -1.73
CA GLU A 81 9.29 1.39 -2.25
C GLU A 81 8.42 1.98 -1.12
N PHE A 82 7.92 1.12 -0.20
CA PHE A 82 7.14 1.55 0.96
C PHE A 82 7.93 2.48 1.87
N GLU A 83 9.20 2.14 2.16
CA GLU A 83 10.09 2.96 2.97
C GLU A 83 10.35 4.33 2.35
N VAL A 84 10.66 4.38 1.05
CA VAL A 84 10.85 5.64 0.30
C VAL A 84 9.59 6.49 0.32
N PHE A 85 8.41 5.86 0.18
CA PHE A 85 7.15 6.61 0.19
C PHE A 85 6.80 7.14 1.58
N ALA A 86 7.01 6.36 2.64
CA ALA A 86 6.78 6.81 4.01
C ALA A 86 7.66 8.01 4.38
N LEU A 87 8.92 8.02 3.94
CA LEU A 87 9.80 9.16 4.12
C LEU A 87 9.27 10.41 3.40
N LYS A 88 8.73 10.25 2.18
CA LYS A 88 8.12 11.36 1.42
C LYS A 88 6.82 11.86 2.06
N ASP A 89 5.96 10.97 2.52
CA ASP A 89 4.67 11.32 3.13
C ASP A 89 4.81 12.07 4.46
N CYS A 90 5.87 11.79 5.23
CA CYS A 90 6.20 12.57 6.43
C CYS A 90 6.57 14.02 6.10
N SER A 91 7.20 14.26 4.94
CA SER A 91 7.57 15.62 4.52
C SER A 91 6.39 16.43 3.97
N SER A 92 5.40 15.76 3.36
CA SER A 92 4.20 16.41 2.81
C SER A 92 3.09 16.61 3.85
N GLY A 93 3.03 15.75 4.88
CA GLY A 93 2.07 15.85 5.99
C GLY A 93 2.20 17.16 6.76
N LEU A 94 3.43 17.68 6.94
CA LEU A 94 3.66 18.99 7.54
C LEU A 94 3.10 20.13 6.66
N LYS A 95 3.15 19.98 5.33
CA LYS A 95 2.53 20.95 4.41
C LYS A 95 1.00 20.85 4.43
N ARG A 96 0.41 19.66 4.45
CA ARG A 96 -1.06 19.50 4.51
C ARG A 96 -1.67 19.97 5.84
N ALA A 97 -0.97 19.81 6.96
CA ALA A 97 -1.39 20.42 8.23
C ALA A 97 -1.31 21.97 8.17
N SER A 98 -0.33 22.50 7.42
CA SER A 98 -0.22 23.94 7.18
C SER A 98 -1.24 24.47 6.14
N GLU A 99 -1.84 23.59 5.33
CA GLU A 99 -2.99 23.86 4.45
C GLU A 99 -4.32 23.47 5.11
N ALA A 100 -4.37 23.48 6.45
CA ALA A 100 -5.65 23.62 7.12
C ALA A 100 -6.41 24.79 6.46
N SER A 101 -7.66 24.50 6.06
CA SER A 101 -8.58 25.42 5.37
C SER A 101 -8.39 26.86 5.87
N PRO A 102 -8.42 27.89 4.99
CA PRO A 102 -8.32 29.29 5.41
C PRO A 102 -9.24 29.61 6.60
N GLU A 103 -10.39 28.94 6.69
CA GLU A 103 -11.35 29.03 7.79
C GLU A 103 -10.79 28.54 9.14
N ALA A 104 -9.97 27.48 9.16
CA ALA A 104 -9.32 26.98 10.36
C ALA A 104 -8.21 27.93 10.85
N LYS A 105 -7.48 28.56 9.93
CA LYS A 105 -6.49 29.59 10.25
C LYS A 105 -7.15 30.85 10.81
N GLU A 106 -8.29 31.26 10.24
CA GLU A 106 -9.07 32.40 10.72
C GLU A 106 -9.64 32.16 12.12
N LYS A 107 -10.22 30.98 12.38
CA LYS A 107 -10.70 30.59 13.71
C LYS A 107 -9.57 30.55 14.75
N ALA A 108 -8.39 30.03 14.38
CA ALA A 108 -7.24 30.03 15.27
C ALA A 108 -6.76 31.46 15.60
N LYS A 109 -6.73 32.36 14.61
CA LYS A 109 -6.38 33.78 14.79
C LYS A 109 -7.40 34.51 15.67
N ALA A 110 -8.70 34.29 15.44
CA ALA A 110 -9.78 34.86 16.25
C ALA A 110 -9.68 34.41 17.72
N ARG A 111 -9.45 33.11 17.96
CA ARG A 111 -9.30 32.55 19.30
C ARG A 111 -8.06 33.09 20.02
N ARG A 112 -6.94 33.30 19.30
CA ARG A 112 -5.74 33.94 19.84
C ARG A 112 -5.98 35.41 20.22
N LEU A 113 -6.67 36.17 19.37
CA LEU A 113 -7.05 37.56 19.67
C LEU A 113 -7.98 37.65 20.88
N GLN A 114 -8.94 36.74 21.00
CA GLN A 114 -9.84 36.66 22.15
C GLN A 114 -9.07 36.36 23.45
N LEU A 115 -8.09 35.45 23.41
CA LEU A 115 -7.22 35.15 24.55
C LEU A 115 -6.41 36.38 24.97
N LEU A 116 -5.75 37.07 24.02
CA LEU A 116 -4.97 38.27 24.31
C LEU A 116 -5.84 39.39 24.92
N ARG A 117 -7.07 39.55 24.43
CA ARG A 117 -8.02 40.51 24.98
C ARG A 117 -8.42 40.16 26.42
N SER A 118 -8.60 38.87 26.72
CA SER A 118 -8.90 38.42 28.09
C SER A 118 -7.74 38.66 29.06
N ILE A 119 -6.50 38.45 28.60
CA ILE A 119 -5.29 38.70 29.41
C ILE A 119 -5.13 40.20 29.68
N ALA A 120 -5.31 41.05 28.66
CA ALA A 120 -5.23 42.51 28.81
C ALA A 120 -6.30 43.04 29.78
N PHE A 121 -7.51 42.48 29.75
CA PHE A 121 -8.58 42.83 30.67
C PHE A 121 -8.27 42.43 32.13
N ALA A 122 -7.63 41.27 32.34
CA ALA A 122 -7.22 40.85 33.68
C ALA A 122 -6.13 41.75 34.28
N GLN A 123 -5.22 42.27 33.45
CA GLN A 123 -4.11 43.12 33.88
C GLN A 123 -4.51 44.57 34.19
N SER A 124 -5.62 45.07 33.63
CA SER A 124 -6.02 46.48 33.79
C SER A 124 -6.50 46.84 35.20
N GLY A 125 -6.60 45.88 36.12
CA GLY A 125 -6.94 46.13 37.53
C GLY A 125 -8.32 46.75 37.74
N VAL A 126 -9.15 46.83 36.68
CA VAL A 126 -10.51 47.35 36.74
C VAL A 126 -11.35 46.34 37.50
N LYS A 127 -11.48 46.58 38.80
CA LYS A 127 -12.37 45.83 39.69
C LYS A 127 -13.80 46.18 39.31
N LEU A 128 -14.30 45.58 38.22
CA LEU A 128 -15.72 45.63 37.91
C LEU A 128 -16.43 45.08 39.14
N LYS A 129 -17.21 45.95 39.80
CA LYS A 129 -18.26 45.51 40.73
C LYS A 129 -19.20 44.66 39.89
N VAL A 130 -18.94 43.35 39.86
CA VAL A 130 -19.88 42.37 39.33
C VAL A 130 -21.08 42.42 40.27
N GLY A 131 -22.05 43.25 39.90
CA GLY A 131 -23.39 43.16 40.47
C GLY A 131 -23.84 41.72 40.32
N LYS A 132 -24.38 41.15 41.41
CA LYS A 132 -24.99 39.83 41.46
C LYS A 132 -25.72 39.59 40.12
N PRO A 133 -25.32 38.61 39.30
CA PRO A 133 -26.06 38.29 38.10
C PRO A 133 -27.45 37.88 38.56
N GLU A 134 -28.44 38.74 38.31
CA GLU A 134 -29.83 38.39 38.53
C GLU A 134 -30.12 37.20 37.60
N GLU A 135 -30.40 36.07 38.22
CA GLU A 135 -30.62 34.80 37.57
C GLU A 135 -31.73 34.99 36.52
N PRO A 136 -31.46 34.84 35.21
CA PRO A 136 -32.48 35.01 34.19
C PRO A 136 -33.51 33.90 34.42
N ARG A 137 -34.65 34.31 34.99
CA ARG A 137 -35.80 33.48 35.32
C ARG A 137 -36.28 32.85 34.01
N LEU A 138 -35.75 31.66 33.72
CA LEU A 138 -36.10 30.85 32.55
C LEU A 138 -37.58 30.52 32.65
N GLN A 139 -38.41 31.34 32.02
CA GLN A 139 -39.78 31.00 31.75
C GLN A 139 -39.73 29.77 30.83
N ARG A 140 -40.10 28.63 31.41
CA ARG A 140 -40.29 27.35 30.72
C ARG A 140 -41.31 27.56 29.60
N ALA A 141 -40.84 27.88 28.40
CA ALA A 141 -41.64 27.77 27.19
C ALA A 141 -41.97 26.29 26.98
N ARG A 142 -43.14 25.89 27.45
CA ARG A 142 -43.78 24.63 27.08
C ARG A 142 -44.08 24.72 25.58
N GLY A 143 -43.53 23.80 24.80
CA GLY A 143 -43.92 23.59 23.41
C GLY A 143 -42.76 23.67 22.43
N SER A 144 -41.87 22.68 22.45
CA SER A 144 -41.04 22.41 21.28
C SER A 144 -41.92 21.76 20.21
N PRO A 145 -42.10 22.37 19.03
CA PRO A 145 -42.76 21.70 17.92
C PRO A 145 -41.91 20.50 17.48
N ARG A 146 -42.53 19.33 17.50
CA ARG A 146 -41.99 18.06 17.04
C ARG A 146 -41.64 18.17 15.56
N LEU A 147 -40.39 18.52 15.24
CA LEU A 147 -39.87 18.50 13.89
C LEU A 147 -39.89 17.05 13.41
N GLN A 148 -40.83 16.74 12.51
CA GLN A 148 -40.81 15.46 11.82
C GLN A 148 -39.64 15.43 10.85
N PRO A 149 -38.79 14.40 10.88
CA PRO A 149 -37.73 14.24 9.90
C PRO A 149 -38.37 14.03 8.53
N LYS A 150 -38.21 15.02 7.64
CA LYS A 150 -38.51 14.85 6.21
C LYS A 150 -37.55 13.80 5.66
N GLU A 151 -38.08 12.65 5.29
CA GLU A 151 -37.30 11.62 4.60
C GLU A 151 -36.70 12.19 3.30
N PRO A 152 -35.42 11.93 3.02
CA PRO A 152 -34.81 12.30 1.76
C PRO A 152 -35.45 11.44 0.65
N ARG A 153 -36.32 12.08 -0.13
CA ARG A 153 -36.92 11.55 -1.35
C ARG A 153 -35.79 11.18 -2.32
N LEU A 154 -35.40 9.92 -2.33
CA LEU A 154 -34.43 9.36 -3.27
C LEU A 154 -34.98 9.56 -4.69
N GLN A 155 -34.50 10.61 -5.36
CA GLN A 155 -34.74 10.79 -6.78
C GLN A 155 -33.98 9.69 -7.52
N ARG A 156 -34.79 8.75 -8.02
CA ARG A 156 -34.40 7.70 -8.94
C ARG A 156 -33.82 8.33 -10.20
N VAL A 157 -32.51 8.50 -10.25
CA VAL A 157 -31.79 8.94 -11.46
C VAL A 157 -31.94 7.83 -12.49
N ARG A 158 -32.88 8.01 -13.42
CA ARG A 158 -33.04 7.13 -14.58
C ARG A 158 -31.82 7.30 -15.48
N GLY A 159 -31.37 6.17 -16.02
CA GLY A 159 -30.09 5.94 -16.66
C GLY A 159 -29.65 7.00 -17.68
N SER A 160 -28.37 7.34 -17.59
CA SER A 160 -27.64 7.97 -18.70
C SER A 160 -27.19 6.88 -19.67
N PRO A 161 -27.45 7.02 -20.98
CA PRO A 161 -27.04 6.05 -21.99
C PRO A 161 -25.51 6.08 -22.18
N ARG A 162 -24.97 4.87 -22.22
CA ARG A 162 -23.55 4.54 -22.40
C ARG A 162 -23.17 4.79 -23.86
N LEU A 163 -22.69 5.99 -24.19
CA LEU A 163 -22.07 6.25 -25.49
C LEU A 163 -20.76 5.46 -25.60
N ARG A 164 -20.79 4.43 -26.45
CA ARG A 164 -19.61 3.69 -26.89
C ARG A 164 -18.75 4.64 -27.73
N ARG A 165 -17.57 4.99 -27.24
CA ARG A 165 -16.53 5.62 -28.07
C ARG A 165 -15.79 4.50 -28.79
N ALA A 166 -16.14 4.33 -30.06
CA ALA A 166 -15.42 3.47 -30.99
C ALA A 166 -14.09 4.14 -31.37
N GLY A 167 -13.04 3.32 -31.36
CA GLY A 167 -11.91 3.34 -32.29
C GLY A 167 -11.18 4.64 -32.53
N GLU A 168 -9.95 4.74 -32.00
CA GLU A 168 -8.87 5.44 -32.69
C GLU A 168 -7.61 4.57 -32.56
N ALA A 169 -7.27 3.95 -33.68
CA ALA A 169 -5.99 3.33 -33.91
C ALA A 169 -4.92 4.42 -33.93
N SER A 170 -3.81 4.22 -33.21
CA SER A 170 -2.61 5.04 -33.38
C SER A 170 -1.45 4.10 -33.65
N THR A 171 -1.12 4.08 -34.93
CA THR A 171 0.01 3.45 -35.58
C THR A 171 1.31 4.16 -35.21
N SER A 172 2.36 3.36 -35.07
CA SER A 172 3.74 3.63 -35.48
C SER A 172 4.42 4.94 -35.06
N SER A 173 5.40 4.82 -34.16
CA SER A 173 6.64 5.58 -34.30
C SER A 173 7.81 4.67 -33.92
N SER A 174 8.41 4.14 -34.98
CA SER A 174 9.76 3.61 -35.07
C SER A 174 10.78 4.69 -34.69
N SER A 175 11.66 4.36 -33.75
CA SER A 175 12.96 5.02 -33.62
C SER A 175 14.00 3.93 -33.50
N ASP A 176 14.57 3.64 -34.67
CA ASP A 176 15.84 2.99 -34.91
C ASP A 176 16.94 3.69 -34.10
N SER A 177 17.73 2.91 -33.37
CA SER A 177 19.00 3.37 -32.78
C SER A 177 19.93 2.17 -32.70
N SER A 178 20.45 1.83 -33.87
CA SER A 178 21.70 1.09 -34.04
C SER A 178 22.84 1.84 -33.36
N SER A 179 23.48 1.20 -32.39
CA SER A 179 24.83 1.55 -31.96
C SER A 179 25.54 0.26 -31.58
N ASP A 180 26.20 -0.27 -32.62
CA ASP A 180 27.41 -1.07 -32.59
C ASP A 180 28.35 -0.64 -31.45
N SER A 181 28.69 -1.55 -30.55
CA SER A 181 30.03 -1.65 -29.94
C SER A 181 30.19 -3.02 -29.28
N GLU A 182 30.73 -3.95 -30.04
CA GLU A 182 31.36 -5.17 -29.54
C GLU A 182 32.61 -4.77 -28.75
N ASP A 183 32.58 -4.84 -27.41
CA ASP A 183 33.79 -4.81 -26.60
C ASP A 183 33.76 -5.97 -25.60
N ALA A 184 34.37 -7.07 -26.04
CA ALA A 184 34.64 -8.26 -25.26
C ALA A 184 35.73 -7.98 -24.21
N VAL A 185 35.34 -7.37 -23.08
CA VAL A 185 36.18 -7.37 -21.87
C VAL A 185 36.03 -8.69 -21.14
N LYS A 186 36.95 -9.59 -21.47
CA LYS A 186 37.29 -10.82 -20.74
C LYS A 186 37.62 -10.49 -19.28
N ALA A 187 36.62 -10.59 -18.40
CA ALA A 187 36.84 -10.45 -16.97
C ALA A 187 37.69 -11.63 -16.47
N PRO A 188 38.77 -11.36 -15.70
CA PRO A 188 39.58 -12.41 -15.10
C PRO A 188 38.77 -13.15 -14.03
N THR A 189 38.70 -14.47 -14.17
CA THR A 189 38.32 -15.39 -13.11
C THR A 189 39.09 -15.06 -11.83
N PRO A 190 38.42 -14.75 -10.70
CA PRO A 190 39.11 -14.66 -9.42
C PRO A 190 39.58 -16.07 -9.05
N HIS A 191 40.90 -16.26 -9.06
CA HIS A 191 41.57 -17.43 -8.55
C HIS A 191 41.30 -17.49 -7.04
N LEU A 192 40.28 -18.28 -6.66
CA LEU A 192 40.04 -18.67 -5.28
C LEU A 192 41.31 -19.37 -4.78
N LYS A 193 42.00 -18.71 -3.87
CA LYS A 193 43.14 -19.26 -3.13
C LYS A 193 42.54 -20.23 -2.11
N GLU A 194 42.71 -21.52 -2.37
CA GLU A 194 42.30 -22.57 -1.46
C GLU A 194 42.99 -22.38 -0.10
N PRO A 195 42.24 -22.42 1.02
CA PRO A 195 42.85 -22.42 2.35
C PRO A 195 43.54 -23.76 2.60
N PRO A 196 44.80 -23.78 3.09
CA PRO A 196 45.46 -25.01 3.46
C PRO A 196 44.84 -25.59 4.74
N GLY A 197 44.47 -26.86 4.66
CA GLY A 197 44.57 -27.86 5.73
C GLY A 197 43.98 -27.51 7.10
N THR A 198 42.73 -27.91 7.32
CA THR A 198 42.33 -28.44 8.63
C THR A 198 41.70 -29.82 8.42
N GLU A 199 42.56 -30.82 8.43
CA GLU A 199 42.18 -32.21 8.65
C GLU A 199 41.59 -32.32 10.06
N GLN A 200 40.29 -32.61 10.15
CA GLN A 200 39.59 -33.36 11.20
C GLN A 200 38.17 -32.81 11.34
N THR A 201 37.21 -33.50 10.73
CA THR A 201 35.95 -33.94 11.36
C THR A 201 35.19 -34.82 10.36
N GLN A 202 35.13 -36.12 10.64
CA GLN A 202 34.26 -37.10 9.99
C GLN A 202 32.77 -36.88 10.38
N PRO A 203 31.81 -37.72 9.97
CA PRO A 203 31.24 -37.94 8.64
C PRO A 203 29.74 -37.54 8.67
N LEU A 204 29.38 -36.37 8.13
CA LEU A 204 27.97 -35.97 7.95
C LEU A 204 27.58 -35.70 6.49
N LEU A 205 28.42 -36.13 5.54
CA LEU A 205 28.21 -35.93 4.10
C LEU A 205 27.67 -37.17 3.37
N VAL A 206 26.99 -38.09 4.07
CA VAL A 206 26.16 -39.13 3.43
C VAL A 206 24.66 -38.81 3.52
N ALA A 207 24.27 -37.79 4.30
CA ALA A 207 22.86 -37.41 4.46
C ALA A 207 22.34 -36.35 3.48
N LEU A 208 23.21 -35.66 2.73
CA LEU A 208 22.80 -34.55 1.86
C LEU A 208 22.66 -34.92 0.36
N GLU A 209 23.10 -36.10 -0.07
CA GLU A 209 22.89 -36.58 -1.44
C GLU A 209 21.65 -37.48 -1.60
N SER A 210 20.96 -37.84 -0.51
CA SER A 210 19.67 -38.57 -0.55
C SER A 210 18.44 -37.68 -0.84
N LEU A 211 18.61 -36.36 -0.97
CA LEU A 211 17.51 -35.42 -1.26
C LEU A 211 17.43 -34.97 -2.73
N ARG A 212 18.24 -35.55 -3.62
CA ARG A 212 18.10 -35.40 -5.09
C ARG A 212 17.41 -36.59 -5.75
N SER A 213 16.80 -37.47 -4.95
CA SER A 213 15.97 -38.56 -5.45
C SER A 213 14.55 -38.06 -5.68
N THR A 214 14.12 -38.21 -6.92
CA THR A 214 12.79 -37.98 -7.46
C THR A 214 11.68 -38.36 -6.50
N ASP A 215 10.98 -37.37 -5.96
CA ASP A 215 9.54 -37.45 -5.84
C ASP A 215 8.91 -36.08 -5.99
N ALA A 216 7.94 -36.06 -6.89
CA ALA A 216 7.19 -34.91 -7.32
C ALA A 216 6.64 -34.14 -6.11
N TRP A 217 6.86 -32.83 -6.11
CA TRP A 217 6.08 -31.92 -5.27
C TRP A 217 4.58 -32.18 -5.52
N PRO A 218 3.79 -32.59 -4.50
CA PRO A 218 2.37 -32.87 -4.70
C PRO A 218 1.53 -31.58 -4.87
N PHE A 219 2.16 -30.40 -4.95
CA PHE A 219 1.47 -29.14 -5.24
C PHE A 219 0.88 -29.09 -6.66
N ALA A 220 1.33 -29.95 -7.58
CA ALA A 220 0.77 -30.03 -8.92
C ALA A 220 -0.57 -30.81 -9.02
N ARG A 221 -1.05 -31.45 -7.95
CA ARG A 221 -2.27 -32.28 -7.98
C ARG A 221 -3.52 -31.68 -7.33
N LEU A 222 -3.42 -30.50 -6.71
CA LEU A 222 -4.59 -29.77 -6.20
C LEU A 222 -5.02 -28.59 -7.09
N PHE A 223 -4.31 -28.30 -8.18
CA PHE A 223 -4.87 -27.50 -9.29
C PHE A 223 -5.72 -28.38 -10.20
N GLY A 224 -6.69 -29.08 -9.60
CA GLY A 224 -7.79 -29.69 -10.32
C GLY A 224 -8.55 -28.60 -11.05
N ARG A 225 -8.21 -28.40 -12.32
CA ARG A 225 -9.01 -27.73 -13.36
C ARG A 225 -9.68 -26.42 -12.89
N CYS A 226 -9.02 -25.29 -13.06
CA CYS A 226 -9.75 -24.07 -13.45
C CYS A 226 -10.26 -24.29 -14.88
N PRO A 227 -11.55 -24.56 -15.13
CA PRO A 227 -12.03 -24.91 -16.45
C PRO A 227 -12.51 -23.66 -17.18
N GLU A 228 -11.70 -22.60 -17.30
CA GLU A 228 -12.15 -21.43 -18.09
C GLU A 228 -11.04 -20.51 -18.61
N MET A 229 -10.08 -21.07 -19.35
CA MET A 229 -9.25 -20.28 -20.28
C MET A 229 -8.96 -21.09 -21.55
N ARG A 230 -10.00 -21.63 -22.19
CA ARG A 230 -9.92 -22.06 -23.59
C ARG A 230 -10.41 -20.89 -24.46
N GLY A 231 -9.50 -19.96 -24.77
CA GLY A 231 -9.93 -18.81 -25.56
C GLY A 231 -8.89 -17.78 -25.98
N THR A 232 -7.58 -18.01 -25.92
CA THR A 232 -6.59 -17.13 -26.60
C THR A 232 -5.25 -17.86 -26.82
N SER A 233 -5.19 -18.92 -27.64
CA SER A 233 -3.89 -19.60 -27.94
C SER A 233 -3.38 -19.46 -29.37
N GLU A 234 -4.03 -18.65 -30.22
CA GLU A 234 -3.54 -18.49 -31.61
C GLU A 234 -2.46 -17.41 -31.74
N LYS A 235 -2.38 -16.42 -30.84
CA LYS A 235 -1.42 -15.31 -30.97
C LYS A 235 0.00 -15.61 -30.46
N THR A 236 0.20 -16.61 -29.61
CA THR A 236 1.54 -16.96 -29.10
C THR A 236 2.30 -17.93 -30.01
N ALA A 237 1.61 -18.64 -30.91
CA ALA A 237 2.26 -19.55 -31.86
C ALA A 237 2.99 -18.81 -33.00
N GLU A 238 2.55 -17.62 -33.40
CA GLU A 238 3.23 -16.84 -34.45
C GLU A 238 4.51 -16.17 -33.95
N HIS A 239 4.55 -15.71 -32.70
CA HIS A 239 5.73 -15.06 -32.14
C HIS A 239 6.93 -16.03 -31.99
N LEU A 240 6.65 -17.31 -31.73
CA LEU A 240 7.68 -18.36 -31.68
C LEU A 240 8.13 -18.83 -33.08
N ARG A 241 7.33 -18.66 -34.14
CA ARG A 241 7.79 -18.90 -35.52
C ARG A 241 8.74 -17.80 -35.99
N PHE A 242 8.53 -16.56 -35.57
CA PHE A 242 9.40 -15.43 -35.95
C PHE A 242 10.82 -15.57 -35.38
N LEU A 243 10.97 -16.13 -34.18
CA LEU A 243 12.29 -16.32 -33.54
C LEU A 243 13.10 -17.50 -34.10
N ARG A 244 12.48 -18.42 -34.85
CA ARG A 244 13.20 -19.54 -35.51
C ARG A 244 13.72 -19.21 -36.91
N ALA A 245 13.39 -18.04 -37.45
CA ALA A 245 13.86 -17.61 -38.78
C ALA A 245 15.17 -16.80 -38.74
N PHE A 246 15.72 -16.55 -37.54
CA PHE A 246 16.93 -15.73 -37.32
C PHE A 246 18.07 -16.49 -36.62
N SER A 247 18.11 -17.82 -36.74
CA SER A 247 19.27 -18.67 -36.40
C SER A 247 19.59 -19.59 -37.57
#